data_AF-A0A429G1Q0-F1
#
_entry.id   AF-A0A429G1Q0-F1
#
_cell.length_a   1.000
_cell.length_b   1.000
_cell.length_c   1.000
_cell.angle_alpha   90.00
_cell.angle_beta   90.00
_cell.angle_gamma   90.00
#
_symmetry.space_group_name_H-M   'P 1'
#
loop_
_entity.id
_entity.type
_entity.pdbx_description
1 polymer ?
#
loop_
_entity_poly.entity_id
_entity_poly.type
_entity_poly.pdbx_seq_one_letter_code
_entity_poly.pdbx_strand_id
1 'polypeptide(L)'
;MQGSDLISAVKFIIEIVLKLASWFDQLFKAIIVPIMNQIGIKGDAANAITFIIELMIFVVLIEKAAGLVKWVLLALLILLVIGALYPYL
;
A
#
# COMPACT_ATOMS: atom_id res chain seq x y z
N MET A 1 -33.05 8.09 -8.17
CA MET A 1 -31.90 9.01 -8.37
C MET A 1 -30.66 8.60 -7.53
N GLN A 2 -30.39 7.31 -7.29
CA GLN A 2 -29.23 6.85 -6.46
C GLN A 2 -27.97 6.47 -7.26
N GLY A 3 -28.06 6.26 -8.58
CA GLY A 3 -26.91 5.82 -9.40
C GLY A 3 -25.85 6.90 -9.65
N SER A 4 -26.21 8.18 -9.54
CA SER A 4 -25.31 9.33 -9.78
C SER A 4 -24.26 9.51 -8.68
N ASP A 5 -24.66 9.29 -7.42
CA ASP A 5 -23.81 9.55 -6.26
C ASP A 5 -22.73 8.48 -6.09
N LEU A 6 -23.07 7.23 -6.38
CA LEU A 6 -22.13 6.10 -6.28
C LEU A 6 -21.05 6.17 -7.36
N ILE A 7 -21.42 6.53 -8.60
CA ILE A 7 -20.45 6.75 -9.69
C ILE A 7 -19.53 7.93 -9.38
N SER A 8 -20.05 8.99 -8.76
CA SER A 8 -19.26 10.15 -8.36
C SER A 8 -18.29 9.83 -7.22
N ALA A 9 -18.73 9.07 -6.22
CA ALA A 9 -17.87 8.60 -5.14
C ALA A 9 -16.73 7.69 -5.67
N VAL A 10 -17.03 6.79 -6.60
CA VAL A 10 -16.02 5.92 -7.23
C VAL A 10 -15.00 6.75 -8.01
N LYS A 11 -15.44 7.74 -8.80
CA LYS A 11 -14.52 8.66 -9.51
C LYS A 11 -13.60 9.41 -8.55
N PHE A 12 -14.15 9.91 -7.45
CA PHE A 12 -13.38 10.61 -6.42
C PHE A 12 -12.32 9.72 -5.76
N ILE A 13 -12.68 8.47 -5.45
CA ILE A 13 -11.72 7.48 -4.92
C ILE A 13 -10.62 7.21 -5.95
N ILE A 14 -10.96 7.03 -7.22
CA ILE A 14 -9.97 6.81 -8.29
C ILE A 14 -9.04 8.01 -8.42
N GLU A 15 -9.55 9.25 -8.41
CA GLU A 15 -8.72 10.45 -8.48
C GLU A 15 -7.76 10.55 -7.29
N ILE A 16 -8.23 10.25 -6.08
CA ILE A 16 -7.37 10.23 -4.88
C ILE A 16 -6.29 9.17 -5.03
N VAL A 17 -6.64 7.96 -5.45
CA VAL A 17 -5.68 6.85 -5.62
C VAL A 17 -4.63 7.21 -6.67
N LEU A 18 -5.03 7.78 -7.81
CA LEU A 18 -4.11 8.23 -8.86
C LEU A 18 -3.18 9.33 -8.36
N LYS A 19 -3.71 10.29 -7.59
CA LYS A 19 -2.91 11.37 -7.00
C LYS A 19 -1.92 10.84 -5.97
N LEU A 20 -2.32 9.86 -5.15
CA LEU A 20 -1.44 9.17 -4.21
C LEU A 20 -0.33 8.42 -4.94
N ALA A 21 -0.68 7.68 -6.01
CA ALA A 21 0.27 6.92 -6.81
C ALA A 21 1.31 7.86 -7.45
N SER A 22 0.86 9.00 -8.01
CA SER A 22 1.77 9.99 -8.59
C SER A 22 2.70 10.60 -7.54
N TRP A 23 2.19 10.90 -6.34
CA TRP A 23 3.00 11.40 -5.24
C TRP A 23 4.05 10.37 -4.79
N PHE A 24 3.67 9.09 -4.71
CA PHE A 24 4.59 8.00 -4.39
C PHE A 24 5.69 7.84 -5.45
N ASP A 25 5.35 7.85 -6.74
CA ASP A 25 6.33 7.79 -7.85
C ASP A 25 7.33 8.94 -7.78
N GLN A 26 6.86 10.16 -7.52
CA GLN A 26 7.74 11.34 -7.36
C GLN A 26 8.69 11.18 -6.17
N LEU A 27 8.18 10.69 -5.04
CA LEU A 27 8.97 10.49 -3.83
C LEU A 27 10.05 9.41 -4.04
N PHE A 28 9.68 8.31 -4.70
CA PHE A 28 10.61 7.25 -5.05
C PHE A 28 11.68 7.71 -6.02
N LYS A 29 11.31 8.40 -7.10
CA LYS A 29 12.29 8.97 -8.03
C LYS A 29 13.22 9.98 -7.35
N ALA A 30 12.69 10.83 -6.48
CA ALA A 30 13.50 11.81 -5.74
C ALA A 30 14.55 11.16 -4.83
N ILE A 31 14.31 9.94 -4.34
CA ILE A 31 15.26 9.19 -3.50
C ILE A 31 16.19 8.32 -4.36
N ILE A 32 15.65 7.53 -5.30
CA ILE A 32 16.40 6.51 -6.03
C ILE A 32 17.29 7.12 -7.11
N VAL A 33 16.83 8.15 -7.83
CA VAL A 33 17.61 8.78 -8.92
C VAL A 33 18.95 9.35 -8.42
N PRO A 34 19.03 10.12 -7.31
CA PRO A 34 20.31 10.57 -6.79
C PRO A 34 21.20 9.41 -6.30
N ILE A 35 20.63 8.36 -5.69
CA ILE A 35 21.39 7.17 -5.28
C ILE A 35 22.02 6.47 -6.49
N MET A 36 21.28 6.28 -7.58
CA MET A 36 21.83 5.66 -8.79
C MET A 36 22.87 6.53 -9.49
N ASN A 37 22.67 7.85 -9.49
CA ASN A 37 23.66 8.79 -9.99
C ASN A 37 24.96 8.75 -9.17
N GLN A 38 24.88 8.52 -7.85
CA GLN A 38 26.06 8.34 -6.98
C GLN A 38 26.79 7.02 -7.25
N ILE A 39 26.07 5.95 -7.59
CA ILE A 39 26.66 4.62 -7.88
C ILE A 39 27.18 4.53 -9.33
N GLY A 40 26.97 5.58 -10.14
CA GLY A 40 27.48 5.65 -11.52
C GLY A 40 26.66 4.87 -12.53
N ILE A 41 25.46 4.40 -12.16
CA ILE A 41 24.56 3.66 -13.04
C ILE A 41 23.68 4.68 -13.79
N LYS A 42 23.82 4.74 -15.12
CA LYS A 42 23.12 5.70 -15.99
C LYS A 42 22.40 4.97 -17.13
N GLY A 43 21.36 5.59 -17.68
CA GLY A 43 20.60 5.06 -18.83
C GLY A 43 19.61 3.96 -18.45
N ASP A 44 19.28 3.08 -19.40
CA ASP A 44 18.21 2.08 -19.28
C ASP A 44 18.38 1.10 -18.11
N ALA A 45 19.63 0.77 -17.77
CA ALA A 45 19.94 -0.08 -16.62
C ALA A 45 19.50 0.56 -15.28
N ALA A 46 19.63 1.88 -15.17
CA ALA A 46 19.23 2.62 -13.99
C ALA A 46 17.69 2.59 -13.85
N ASN A 47 16.99 2.80 -14.95
CA ASN A 47 15.53 2.79 -14.96
C ASN A 47 14.97 1.40 -14.59
N ALA A 48 15.59 0.33 -15.10
CA ALA A 48 15.26 -1.04 -14.74
C ALA A 48 15.50 -1.34 -13.24
N ILE A 49 16.63 -0.90 -12.69
CA ILE A 49 16.95 -1.09 -11.26
C ILE A 49 15.98 -0.31 -10.37
N THR A 50 15.63 0.92 -10.75
CA THR A 50 14.63 1.72 -10.04
C THR A 50 13.29 0.99 -9.97
N PHE A 51 12.82 0.46 -11.11
CA PHE A 51 11.57 -0.29 -11.18
C PHE A 51 11.62 -1.56 -10.32
N ILE A 52 12.74 -2.30 -10.32
CA ILE A 52 12.91 -3.51 -9.49
C ILE A 52 12.86 -3.15 -8.00
N ILE A 53 13.53 -2.08 -7.58
CA ILE A 53 13.53 -1.61 -6.19
C ILE A 53 12.11 -1.18 -5.77
N GLU A 54 11.42 -0.43 -6.63
CA GLU A 54 10.04 -0.01 -6.38
C GLU A 54 9.11 -1.22 -6.22
N LEU A 55 9.22 -2.22 -7.09
CA LEU A 55 8.45 -3.47 -7.01
C LEU A 55 8.75 -4.23 -5.71
N MET A 56 10.03 -4.35 -5.33
CA MET A 56 10.44 -5.00 -4.08
C MET A 56 9.82 -4.31 -2.85
N ILE A 57 9.82 -2.98 -2.83
CA ILE A 57 9.25 -2.23 -1.71
C ILE A 57 7.73 -2.38 -1.67
N PHE A 58 7.06 -2.37 -2.83
CA PHE A 58 5.62 -2.66 -2.92
C PHE A 58 5.27 -4.04 -2.34
N VAL A 59 6.03 -5.08 -2.71
CA VAL A 59 5.82 -6.44 -2.18
C VAL A 59 5.98 -6.48 -0.66
N VAL A 60 7.05 -5.88 -0.12
CA VAL A 60 7.29 -5.83 1.33
C VAL A 60 6.17 -5.09 2.07
N LEU A 61 5.65 -3.99 1.50
CA LEU A 61 4.54 -3.25 2.08
C LEU A 61 3.25 -4.09 2.11
N ILE A 62 2.96 -4.86 1.05
CA ILE A 62 1.82 -5.77 0.99
C ILE A 62 1.95 -6.89 2.03
N GLU A 63 3.14 -7.51 2.15
CA GLU A 63 3.37 -8.55 3.17
C GLU A 63 3.19 -8.03 4.59
N LYS A 64 3.67 -6.81 4.88
CA LYS A 64 3.48 -6.17 6.18
C LYS A 64 2.02 -5.85 6.45
N ALA A 65 1.28 -5.36 5.45
CA ALA A 65 -0.15 -5.10 5.56
C ALA A 65 -0.93 -6.41 5.82
N ALA A 66 -0.62 -7.49 5.10
CA ALA A 66 -1.22 -8.81 5.31
C ALA A 66 -0.91 -9.35 6.72
N GLY A 67 0.32 -9.15 7.20
CA GLY A 67 0.68 -9.45 8.58
C GLY A 67 -0.18 -8.70 9.60
N LEU A 68 -0.43 -7.41 9.37
CA LEU A 68 -1.29 -6.59 10.24
C LEU A 68 -2.74 -7.09 10.23
N VAL A 69 -3.28 -7.44 9.05
CA VAL A 69 -4.62 -8.05 8.92
C VAL A 69 -4.74 -9.33 9.74
N LYS A 70 -3.71 -10.19 9.72
CA LYS A 70 -3.67 -11.42 10.55
C LYS A 70 -3.82 -11.09 12.05
N TRP A 71 -3.12 -10.07 12.54
CA TRP A 71 -3.19 -9.67 13.95
C TRP A 71 -4.56 -9.08 14.33
N VAL A 72 -5.16 -8.30 13.44
CA VAL A 72 -6.51 -7.75 13.65
C VAL A 72 -7.55 -8.87 13.72
N LEU A 73 -7.49 -9.85 12.81
CA LEU A 73 -8.39 -11.01 12.83
C LEU A 73 -8.23 -11.83 14.12
N LEU A 74 -7.00 -12.01 14.60
CA LEU A 74 -6.74 -12.69 15.87
C LEU A 74 -7.37 -11.96 17.06
N ALA A 75 -7.23 -10.63 17.12
CA ALA A 75 -7.83 -9.82 18.19
C ALA A 75 -9.37 -9.92 18.19
N LEU A 76 -9.99 -9.87 17.00
CA LEU A 76 -11.44 -10.05 16.85
C LEU A 76 -11.89 -11.45 17.31
N LEU A 77 -11.13 -12.48 16.99
CA LEU A 77 -11.41 -13.85 17.43
C LEU A 77 -11.39 -13.96 18.96
N ILE A 78 -10.38 -13.37 19.62
CA ILE A 78 -10.25 -13.37 21.08
C ILE A 78 -11.45 -12.66 21.73
N LEU A 79 -11.83 -11.49 21.22
CA LEU A 79 -13.01 -10.75 21.68
C LEU A 79 -14.29 -11.59 21.57
N LEU A 80 -14.46 -12.29 20.45
CA LEU A 80 -15.62 -13.15 20.22
C LEU A 80 -15.66 -14.32 21.20
N VAL A 81 -14.52 -14.97 21.45
CA VAL A 81 -14.41 -16.06 22.43
C VAL A 81 -14.73 -15.58 23.85
N ILE A 82 -14.18 -14.43 24.25
CA ILE A 82 -14.48 -13.83 25.57
C ILE A 82 -15.97 -13.51 25.68
N GLY A 83 -16.56 -12.87 24.67
CA GLY A 83 -17.99 -12.55 24.66
C GLY A 83 -18.89 -13.79 24.71
N ALA A 84 -18.48 -14.88 24.06
CA ALA A 84 -19.20 -16.16 24.08
C ALA A 84 -19.09 -16.90 25.42
N LEU A 85 -17.96 -16.76 26.12
CA LEU A 85 -17.72 -17.37 27.43
C LEU A 85 -18.23 -16.53 28.60
N TYR A 86 -18.43 -15.22 28.41
CA TYR A 86 -18.99 -14.30 29.41
C TYR A 86 -20.29 -14.80 30.08
N PRO A 87 -21.30 -15.34 29.37
CA PRO A 87 -22.50 -15.86 30.01
C PRO A 87 -22.28 -17.16 30.83
N TYR A 88 -21.11 -17.77 30.75
CA TYR A 88 -20.75 -19.02 31.45
C TYR A 88 -19.73 -18.80 32.58
N LEU A 89 -19.31 -17.56 32.83
CA LEU A 89 -18.44 -17.11 33.93
C LEU A 89 -19.27 -16.40 35.00
#